data_AF-A0A6A4CEK4-F1
#
_entry.id   AF-A0A6A4CEK4-F1
#
_cell.length_a   1.000
_cell.length_b   1.000
_cell.length_c   1.000
_cell.angle_alpha   90.00
_cell.angle_beta   90.00
_cell.angle_gamma   90.00
#
_symmetry.space_group_name_H-M   'P 1'
#
loop_
_entity.id
_entity.type
_entity.pdbx_description
1 polymer ?
#
loop_
_entity_poly.entity_id
_entity_poly.type
_entity_poly.pdbx_seq_one_letter_code
_entity_poly.pdbx_strand_id
1 'polypeptide(L)'
;MCFYYDNSNVCVFRGEEKASGPLEVPVNELHAKLTWRYDAAPYIFGYAAVGLRVRLVAIRKDEMTEHGAKAETIETYNLGYLNSRISFFLALLNLSTLFRPVVDLIPPLDVPEYGIIVRGNGVRITFAEDCVMKTYPQSMASDGIIRNLQELHRQMKTHSVPNVVELKKTNMKEKHVTLAPLGHLSPPENVHQLLTALRDILKALVALHAINLMHRDLRWENVLKYAGEGDKWFLIDFDDGALSSATTIYHLNPESHAPEILLSSSHTDKVDIWSVGFLLKTSIIPDLPAELEAIKAKCLQKNPMKRPRRDHSSRRSQRY
;
A
#
# COMPACT_ATOMS: atom_id res chain seq x y z
N MET A 1 19.96 1.32 -12.70
CA MET A 1 20.79 1.06 -11.50
C MET A 1 20.23 1.92 -10.37
N CYS A 2 19.95 1.33 -9.21
CA CYS A 2 19.44 2.05 -8.03
C CYS A 2 20.42 1.83 -6.86
N PHE A 3 20.84 2.90 -6.19
CA PHE A 3 21.71 2.82 -5.02
C PHE A 3 20.91 3.00 -3.74
N TYR A 4 20.84 1.92 -2.97
CA TYR A 4 20.29 1.91 -1.62
C TYR A 4 21.43 2.00 -0.61
N TYR A 5 21.23 2.82 0.42
CA TYR A 5 22.14 2.81 1.55
C TYR A 5 21.62 1.84 2.63
N ASP A 6 22.48 0.88 3.00
CA ASP A 6 22.18 -0.16 3.99
C ASP A 6 21.62 0.44 5.29
N ASN A 7 20.53 -0.14 5.79
CA ASN A 7 19.78 0.26 6.99
C ASN A 7 18.86 1.49 6.90
N SER A 8 18.76 2.18 5.75
CA SER A 8 17.87 3.36 5.62
C SER A 8 16.65 3.15 4.73
N ASN A 9 16.64 2.10 3.89
CA ASN A 9 15.61 1.86 2.87
C ASN A 9 15.44 3.00 1.85
N VAL A 10 16.39 3.95 1.79
CA VAL A 10 16.35 5.11 0.91
C VAL A 10 17.13 4.84 -0.38
N CYS A 11 16.49 5.07 -1.54
CA CYS A 11 17.17 5.14 -2.83
C CYS A 11 17.64 6.58 -3.09
N VAL A 12 18.95 6.82 -3.17
CA VAL A 12 19.50 8.18 -3.40
C VAL A 12 20.12 8.37 -4.78
N PHE A 13 20.20 7.30 -5.57
CA PHE A 13 20.62 7.34 -6.96
C PHE A 13 19.77 6.38 -7.78
N ARG A 14 19.06 6.86 -8.81
CA ARG A 14 18.12 6.06 -9.63
C ARG A 14 18.34 6.29 -11.13
N GLY A 15 17.73 5.46 -11.99
CA GLY A 15 17.93 5.61 -13.43
C GLY A 15 16.77 5.18 -14.31
N GLU A 16 16.68 5.81 -15.49
CA GLU A 16 15.73 5.47 -16.56
C GLU A 16 16.44 5.35 -17.91
N GLU A 17 16.04 4.35 -18.70
CA GLU A 17 16.72 3.99 -19.95
C GLU A 17 15.71 3.76 -21.07
N LYS A 18 16.00 4.27 -22.28
CA LYS A 18 15.24 3.99 -23.49
C LYS A 18 16.13 3.48 -24.61
N ALA A 19 15.58 2.59 -25.43
CA ALA A 19 16.28 2.05 -26.60
C ALA A 19 16.53 3.12 -27.68
N SER A 20 15.60 4.05 -27.87
CA SER A 20 15.68 5.13 -28.87
C SER A 20 14.81 6.33 -28.47
N GLY A 21 15.00 7.47 -29.13
CA GLY A 21 14.21 8.69 -28.92
C GLY A 21 14.97 9.88 -28.30
N PRO A 22 14.24 10.93 -27.86
CA PRO A 22 14.84 12.08 -27.19
C PRO A 22 15.22 11.75 -25.75
N LEU A 23 16.36 12.29 -25.29
CA LEU A 23 16.85 12.10 -23.91
C LEU A 23 15.92 12.72 -22.86
N GLU A 24 15.09 13.69 -23.25
CA GLU A 24 14.10 14.29 -22.35
C GLU A 24 13.00 13.30 -21.93
N VAL A 25 12.73 12.24 -22.70
CA VAL A 25 11.72 11.25 -22.34
C VAL A 25 12.12 10.50 -21.04
N PRO A 26 13.28 9.84 -20.96
CA PRO A 26 13.71 9.22 -19.70
C PRO A 26 13.95 10.23 -18.56
N VAL A 27 14.36 11.48 -18.85
CA VAL A 27 14.50 12.54 -17.83
C VAL A 27 13.14 12.93 -17.23
N ASN A 28 12.11 13.04 -18.07
CA ASN A 28 10.75 13.32 -17.62
C ASN A 28 10.17 12.14 -16.85
N GLU A 29 10.37 10.92 -17.33
CA GLU A 29 9.94 9.71 -16.61
C GLU A 29 10.59 9.56 -15.23
N LEU A 30 11.87 9.94 -15.07
CA LEU A 30 12.58 9.87 -13.78
C LEU A 30 11.88 10.60 -12.64
N HIS A 31 11.32 11.79 -12.91
CA HIS A 31 10.66 12.59 -11.89
C HIS A 31 9.13 12.50 -11.96
N ALA A 32 8.54 12.24 -13.13
CA ALA A 32 7.10 12.02 -13.25
C ALA A 32 6.65 10.71 -12.56
N LYS A 33 7.53 9.72 -12.49
CA LYS A 33 7.26 8.47 -11.77
C LYS A 33 7.65 8.52 -10.28
N LEU A 34 8.27 9.60 -9.84
CA LEU A 34 8.73 9.74 -8.46
C LEU A 34 7.70 10.53 -7.65
N THR A 35 7.15 9.92 -6.60
CA THR A 35 6.50 10.68 -5.52
C THR A 35 7.58 11.14 -4.53
N TRP A 36 7.74 12.44 -4.34
CA TRP A 36 8.76 12.96 -3.42
C TRP A 36 8.50 12.52 -1.98
N ARG A 37 9.46 11.79 -1.37
CA ARG A 37 9.41 11.29 0.02
C ARG A 37 10.70 11.53 0.79
N TYR A 38 11.61 12.31 0.23
CA TYR A 38 12.93 12.59 0.80
C TYR A 38 12.93 13.94 1.50
N ASP A 39 11.83 14.34 2.16
CA ASP A 39 11.51 15.74 2.52
C ASP A 39 12.66 16.57 3.13
N ALA A 40 13.54 15.96 3.91
CA ALA A 40 14.68 16.64 4.52
C ALA A 40 15.94 16.73 3.61
N ALA A 41 16.00 15.95 2.53
CA ALA A 41 17.06 16.04 1.53
C ALA A 41 16.78 17.17 0.52
N PRO A 42 17.81 17.96 0.15
CA PRO A 42 17.66 19.00 -0.86
C PRO A 42 17.49 18.44 -2.27
N TYR A 43 18.05 17.26 -2.52
CA TYR A 43 17.99 16.53 -3.78
C TYR A 43 18.35 15.05 -3.56
N ILE A 44 17.92 14.21 -4.48
CA ILE A 44 18.53 12.90 -4.77
C ILE A 44 19.16 12.95 -6.17
N PHE A 45 19.88 11.90 -6.54
CA PHE A 45 20.56 11.84 -7.83
C PHE A 45 19.90 10.83 -8.78
N GLY A 46 20.18 10.97 -10.06
CA GLY A 46 19.87 9.91 -11.00
C GLY A 46 20.54 10.06 -12.36
N TYR A 47 20.22 9.14 -13.27
CA TYR A 47 20.66 9.19 -14.65
C TYR A 47 19.57 8.82 -15.64
N ALA A 48 19.53 9.50 -16.77
CA ALA A 48 18.71 9.16 -17.93
C ALA A 48 19.61 8.69 -19.07
N ALA A 49 19.24 7.63 -19.79
CA ALA A 49 20.02 7.14 -20.93
C ALA A 49 19.17 6.87 -22.17
N VAL A 50 19.72 7.24 -23.34
CA VAL A 50 19.23 6.78 -24.66
C VAL A 50 20.42 6.32 -25.50
N GLY A 51 20.52 5.01 -25.70
CA GLY A 51 21.70 4.40 -26.33
C GLY A 51 22.97 4.74 -25.55
N LEU A 52 23.96 5.37 -26.20
CA LEU A 52 25.22 5.76 -25.58
C LEU A 52 25.21 7.16 -24.95
N ARG A 53 24.11 7.89 -25.03
CA ARG A 53 23.99 9.20 -24.38
C ARG A 53 23.41 9.03 -22.99
N VAL A 54 24.15 9.48 -21.98
CA VAL A 54 23.75 9.40 -20.57
C VAL A 54 23.77 10.80 -19.98
N ARG A 55 22.72 11.18 -19.28
CA ARG A 55 22.62 12.45 -18.56
C ARG A 55 22.51 12.19 -17.08
N LEU A 56 23.39 12.79 -16.30
CA LEU A 56 23.28 12.83 -14.83
C LEU A 56 22.34 13.97 -14.44
N VAL A 57 21.49 13.71 -13.46
CA VAL A 57 20.50 14.66 -12.96
C VAL A 57 20.49 14.73 -11.44
N ALA A 58 20.16 15.89 -10.90
CA ALA A 58 19.71 16.07 -9.53
C ALA A 58 18.19 16.18 -9.55
N ILE A 59 17.50 15.41 -8.72
CA ILE A 59 16.03 15.45 -8.60
C ILE A 59 15.71 16.12 -7.28
N ARG A 60 14.90 17.17 -7.30
CA ARG A 60 14.54 17.97 -6.12
C ARG A 60 13.03 18.04 -5.94
N LYS A 61 12.59 18.37 -4.72
CA LYS A 61 11.19 18.68 -4.42
C LYS A 61 10.75 19.88 -5.27
N ASP A 62 9.59 19.75 -5.90
CA ASP A 62 8.94 20.83 -6.64
C ASP A 62 7.43 20.72 -6.46
N GLU A 63 6.87 21.54 -5.57
CA GLU A 63 5.44 21.56 -5.23
C GLU A 63 4.57 22.07 -6.39
N MET A 64 5.16 22.63 -7.44
CA MET A 64 4.44 23.08 -8.62
C MET A 64 4.19 21.95 -9.64
N THR A 65 4.78 20.77 -9.45
CA THR A 65 4.54 19.60 -10.33
C THR A 65 3.54 18.63 -9.70
N GLU A 66 2.78 17.92 -10.54
CA GLU A 66 1.74 16.95 -10.11
C GLU A 66 2.28 15.88 -9.15
N HIS A 67 3.57 15.54 -9.27
CA HIS A 67 4.23 14.49 -8.49
C HIS A 67 5.21 15.02 -7.43
N GLY A 68 5.30 16.34 -7.25
CA GLY A 68 6.10 16.96 -6.20
C GLY A 68 7.61 16.95 -6.44
N ALA A 69 8.08 16.64 -7.66
CA ALA A 69 9.49 16.51 -8.00
C ALA A 69 9.84 17.11 -9.37
N LYS A 70 11.11 17.52 -9.52
CA LYS A 70 11.68 18.01 -10.78
C LYS A 70 13.13 17.56 -10.93
N ALA A 71 13.50 17.13 -12.14
CA ALA A 71 14.88 16.78 -12.49
C ALA A 71 15.62 17.98 -13.11
N GLU A 72 16.83 18.23 -12.64
CA GLU A 72 17.76 19.24 -13.15
C GLU A 72 19.01 18.57 -13.69
N THR A 73 19.47 19.04 -14.86
CA THR A 73 20.64 18.45 -15.51
C THR A 73 21.90 18.83 -14.75
N ILE A 74 22.68 17.82 -14.37
CA ILE A 74 24.06 18.00 -13.88
C ILE A 74 24.98 18.09 -15.08
N GLU A 75 25.02 17.04 -15.91
CA GLU A 75 25.86 16.99 -17.12
C GLU A 75 25.40 15.87 -18.06
N THR A 76 25.70 16.01 -19.37
CA THR A 76 25.42 14.98 -20.38
C THR A 76 26.71 14.43 -20.99
N TYR A 77 26.82 13.11 -21.06
CA TYR A 77 27.96 12.37 -21.57
C TYR A 77 27.57 11.52 -22.77
N ASN A 78 28.48 11.40 -23.74
CA ASN A 78 28.35 10.45 -24.83
C ASN A 78 29.37 9.32 -24.66
N LEU A 79 28.91 8.18 -24.16
CA LEU A 79 29.72 7.01 -23.86
C LEU A 79 30.30 6.32 -25.10
N GLY A 80 29.98 6.77 -26.31
CA GLY A 80 30.67 6.37 -27.53
C GLY A 80 32.12 6.84 -27.59
N TYR A 81 32.49 7.86 -26.81
CA TYR A 81 33.85 8.39 -26.77
C TYR A 81 34.58 7.99 -25.48
N LEU A 82 35.85 7.58 -25.60
CA LEU A 82 36.67 7.15 -24.45
C LEU A 82 36.82 8.25 -23.39
N ASN A 83 37.12 9.48 -23.79
CA ASN A 83 37.25 10.62 -22.89
C ASN A 83 35.95 10.90 -22.11
N SER A 84 34.80 10.77 -22.77
CA SER A 84 33.49 10.93 -22.15
C SER A 84 33.17 9.81 -21.16
N ARG A 85 33.58 8.57 -21.45
CA ARG A 85 33.45 7.45 -20.49
C ARG A 85 34.28 7.68 -19.22
N ILE A 86 35.52 8.15 -19.37
CA ILE A 86 36.38 8.48 -18.22
C ILE A 86 35.77 9.64 -17.42
N SER A 87 35.31 10.69 -18.10
CA SER A 87 34.68 11.85 -17.45
C SER A 87 33.40 11.46 -16.71
N PHE A 88 32.57 10.61 -17.31
CA PHE A 88 31.37 10.06 -16.68
C PHE A 88 31.70 9.23 -15.43
N PHE A 89 32.72 8.38 -15.51
CA PHE A 89 33.17 7.58 -14.37
C PHE A 89 33.65 8.47 -13.21
N LEU A 90 34.45 9.51 -13.50
CA LEU A 90 34.89 10.47 -12.49
C LEU A 90 33.71 11.24 -11.87
N ALA A 91 32.73 11.62 -12.68
CA ALA A 91 31.52 12.27 -12.18
C ALA A 91 30.73 11.35 -11.23
N LEU A 92 30.58 10.06 -11.55
CA LEU A 92 29.94 9.09 -10.66
C LEU A 92 30.71 8.91 -9.34
N LEU A 93 32.05 8.86 -9.39
CA LEU A 93 32.87 8.81 -8.18
C LEU A 93 32.64 10.04 -7.29
N ASN A 94 32.64 11.23 -7.88
CA ASN A 94 32.37 12.48 -7.16
C ASN A 94 30.94 12.56 -6.61
N LEU A 95 29.95 12.04 -7.34
CA LEU A 95 28.58 11.97 -6.82
C LEU A 95 28.47 10.98 -5.66
N SER A 96 29.18 9.85 -5.73
CA SER A 96 29.08 8.81 -4.69
C SER A 96 29.51 9.30 -3.30
N THR A 97 30.41 10.29 -3.23
CA THR A 97 30.80 10.92 -1.95
C THR A 97 29.66 11.71 -1.30
N LEU A 98 28.61 12.07 -2.05
CA LEU A 98 27.45 12.81 -1.56
C LEU A 98 26.29 11.89 -1.13
N PHE A 99 26.33 10.60 -1.48
CA PHE A 99 25.21 9.69 -1.20
C PHE A 99 24.95 9.54 0.29
N ARG A 100 25.99 9.30 1.10
CA ARG A 100 25.84 9.14 2.54
C ARG A 100 25.35 10.42 3.24
N PRO A 101 25.94 11.60 3.00
CA PRO A 101 25.41 12.85 3.53
C PRO A 101 23.94 13.11 3.18
N VAL A 102 23.50 12.78 1.95
CA VAL A 102 22.09 12.93 1.56
C VAL A 102 21.19 11.94 2.31
N VAL A 103 21.61 10.67 2.44
CA VAL A 103 20.87 9.65 3.21
C VAL A 103 20.71 10.06 4.67
N ASP A 104 21.76 10.60 5.28
CA ASP A 104 21.75 10.97 6.71
C ASP A 104 20.77 12.12 7.02
N LEU A 105 20.33 12.87 6.01
CA LEU A 105 19.27 13.88 6.15
C LEU A 105 17.88 13.24 6.15
N ILE A 106 17.71 12.06 5.55
CA ILE A 106 16.40 11.46 5.28
C ILE A 106 16.02 10.56 6.47
N PRO A 107 14.85 10.78 7.10
CA PRO A 107 14.35 9.87 8.13
C PRO A 107 14.27 8.43 7.60
N PRO A 108 14.53 7.41 8.42
CA PRO A 108 14.44 6.01 8.00
C PRO A 108 13.06 5.74 7.40
N LEU A 109 13.03 5.20 6.18
CA LEU A 109 11.77 4.79 5.56
C LEU A 109 11.41 3.39 6.06
N ASP A 110 10.16 3.19 6.49
CA ASP A 110 9.69 1.88 6.99
C ASP A 110 9.76 0.78 5.92
N VAL A 111 9.78 1.15 4.63
CA VAL A 111 9.82 0.22 3.50
C VAL A 111 10.73 0.75 2.39
N PRO A 112 11.62 -0.07 1.79
CA PRO A 112 12.38 0.34 0.63
C PRO A 112 11.48 0.62 -0.58
N GLU A 113 11.84 1.62 -1.39
CA GLU A 113 11.11 2.01 -2.61
C GLU A 113 10.95 0.84 -3.62
N TYR A 114 11.83 -0.17 -3.57
CA TYR A 114 11.73 -1.46 -4.28
C TYR A 114 11.81 -2.66 -3.32
N GLY A 115 11.34 -2.49 -2.08
CA GLY A 115 11.41 -3.50 -1.04
C GLY A 115 10.57 -4.73 -1.38
N ILE A 116 11.04 -5.90 -0.94
CA ILE A 116 10.28 -7.15 -1.01
C ILE A 116 10.00 -7.60 0.41
N ILE A 117 8.73 -7.61 0.81
CA ILE A 117 8.30 -8.28 2.03
C ILE A 117 7.92 -9.71 1.67
N VAL A 118 8.55 -10.69 2.32
CA VAL A 118 8.21 -12.11 2.16
C VAL A 118 7.40 -12.55 3.37
N ARG A 119 6.16 -12.98 3.14
CA ARG A 119 5.29 -13.54 4.19
C ARG A 119 5.70 -14.98 4.51
N GLY A 120 5.32 -15.47 5.69
CA GLY A 120 5.64 -16.84 6.13
C GLY A 120 5.10 -17.96 5.21
N ASN A 121 4.07 -17.67 4.41
CA ASN A 121 3.53 -18.57 3.39
C ASN A 121 4.25 -18.45 2.01
N GLY A 122 5.33 -17.67 1.93
CA GLY A 122 6.11 -17.42 0.73
C GLY A 122 5.56 -16.33 -0.19
N VAL A 123 4.39 -15.73 0.10
CA VAL A 123 3.86 -14.62 -0.70
C VAL A 123 4.80 -13.42 -0.62
N ARG A 124 5.15 -12.86 -1.77
CA ARG A 124 6.07 -11.73 -1.90
C ARG A 124 5.28 -10.47 -2.21
N ILE A 125 5.50 -9.42 -1.43
CA ILE A 125 4.95 -8.09 -1.63
C ILE A 125 6.08 -7.20 -2.11
N THR A 126 6.06 -6.82 -3.37
CA THR A 126 7.02 -5.91 -3.99
C THR A 126 6.39 -4.55 -4.14
N PHE A 127 7.03 -3.54 -3.59
CA PHE A 127 6.60 -2.15 -3.75
C PHE A 127 7.14 -1.61 -5.08
N ALA A 128 6.25 -1.01 -5.86
CA ALA A 128 6.58 -0.16 -6.99
C ALA A 128 6.16 1.28 -6.64
N GLU A 129 6.35 2.23 -7.56
CA GLU A 129 6.22 3.65 -7.28
C GLU A 129 4.81 4.10 -6.89
N ASP A 130 3.78 3.56 -7.56
CA ASP A 130 2.36 3.90 -7.37
C ASP A 130 1.49 2.69 -6.98
N CYS A 131 2.07 1.51 -6.93
CA CYS A 131 1.34 0.26 -6.70
C CYS A 131 2.17 -0.77 -5.95
N VAL A 132 1.46 -1.73 -5.37
CA VAL A 132 2.04 -2.92 -4.76
C VAL A 132 1.79 -4.11 -5.67
N MET A 133 2.83 -4.91 -5.90
CA MET A 133 2.70 -6.20 -6.56
C MET A 133 2.75 -7.31 -5.51
N LYS A 134 1.71 -8.15 -5.48
CA LYS A 134 1.63 -9.34 -4.63
C LYS A 134 1.80 -10.58 -5.49
N THR A 135 2.90 -11.30 -5.28
CA THR A 135 3.29 -12.50 -6.03
C THR A 135 3.16 -13.74 -5.16
N TYR A 136 2.39 -14.70 -5.62
CA TYR A 136 2.16 -15.97 -4.93
C TYR A 136 3.21 -17.02 -5.36
N PRO A 137 3.71 -17.87 -4.45
CA PRO A 137 4.66 -18.93 -4.80
C PRO A 137 4.11 -19.88 -5.86
N GLN A 138 5.00 -20.41 -6.70
CA GLN A 138 4.58 -21.38 -7.73
C GLN A 138 3.99 -22.66 -7.13
N SER A 139 4.45 -23.04 -5.93
CA SER A 139 3.93 -24.17 -5.14
C SER A 139 2.54 -23.94 -4.54
N MET A 140 2.05 -22.70 -4.50
CA MET A 140 0.73 -22.36 -3.97
C MET A 140 -0.34 -22.46 -5.07
N ALA A 141 -1.50 -23.02 -4.73
CA ALA A 141 -2.68 -23.07 -5.60
C ALA A 141 -3.40 -21.70 -5.63
N SER A 142 -2.74 -20.68 -6.17
CA SER A 142 -3.23 -19.29 -6.15
C SER A 142 -4.23 -18.93 -7.26
N ASP A 143 -4.45 -19.78 -8.25
CA ASP A 143 -5.37 -19.51 -9.36
C ASP A 143 -6.80 -19.20 -8.89
N GLY A 144 -7.28 -19.95 -7.89
CA GLY A 144 -8.58 -19.70 -7.26
C GLY A 144 -8.63 -18.37 -6.52
N ILE A 145 -7.54 -18.01 -5.84
CA ILE A 145 -7.40 -16.74 -5.12
C ILE A 145 -7.44 -15.57 -6.11
N ILE A 146 -6.64 -15.63 -7.19
CA ILE A 146 -6.57 -14.55 -8.18
C ILE A 146 -7.92 -14.37 -8.89
N ARG A 147 -8.61 -15.46 -9.25
CA ARG A 147 -9.96 -15.37 -9.86
C ARG A 147 -10.99 -14.78 -8.89
N ASN A 148 -10.94 -15.17 -7.62
CA ASN A 148 -11.80 -14.60 -6.58
C ASN A 148 -11.55 -13.10 -6.42
N LEU A 149 -10.28 -12.68 -6.33
CA LEU A 149 -9.90 -11.27 -6.27
C LEU A 149 -10.43 -10.49 -7.49
N GLN A 150 -10.29 -11.02 -8.71
CA GLN A 150 -10.84 -10.38 -9.91
C GLN A 150 -12.34 -10.12 -9.78
N GLU A 151 -13.11 -11.12 -9.33
CA GLU A 151 -14.55 -10.99 -9.20
C GLU A 151 -14.96 -10.03 -8.08
N LEU A 152 -14.35 -10.15 -6.90
CA LEU A 152 -14.61 -9.25 -5.77
C LEU A 152 -14.31 -7.79 -6.14
N HIS A 153 -13.14 -7.51 -6.70
CA HIS A 153 -12.76 -6.16 -7.09
C HIS A 153 -13.60 -5.61 -8.25
N ARG A 154 -14.07 -6.48 -9.17
CA ARG A 154 -15.05 -6.07 -10.21
C ARG A 154 -16.36 -5.61 -9.57
N GLN A 155 -16.89 -6.34 -8.59
CA GLN A 155 -18.10 -5.96 -7.89
C GLN A 155 -17.91 -4.68 -7.06
N MET A 156 -16.80 -4.58 -6.32
CA MET A 156 -16.45 -3.38 -5.55
C MET A 156 -16.37 -2.13 -6.44
N LYS A 157 -15.73 -2.24 -7.61
CA LYS A 157 -15.63 -1.15 -8.58
C LYS A 157 -17.00 -0.78 -9.17
N THR A 158 -17.81 -1.77 -9.55
CA THR A 158 -19.14 -1.56 -10.12
C THR A 158 -20.06 -0.78 -9.17
N HIS A 159 -19.92 -1.00 -7.86
CA HIS A 159 -20.75 -0.37 -6.84
C HIS A 159 -20.04 0.78 -6.11
N SER A 160 -18.88 1.21 -6.59
CA SER A 160 -18.11 2.33 -6.01
C SER A 160 -17.86 2.19 -4.51
N VAL A 161 -17.43 1.00 -4.07
CA VAL A 161 -17.06 0.74 -2.67
C VAL A 161 -15.89 1.67 -2.28
N PRO A 162 -16.04 2.54 -1.26
CA PRO A 162 -14.99 3.47 -0.85
C PRO A 162 -13.99 2.81 0.09
N ASN A 163 -12.84 3.46 0.31
CA ASN A 163 -11.86 3.08 1.34
C ASN A 163 -11.39 1.61 1.24
N VAL A 164 -11.23 1.10 0.01
CA VAL A 164 -10.66 -0.22 -0.29
C VAL A 164 -9.57 -0.08 -1.34
N VAL A 165 -8.62 -1.00 -1.34
CA VAL A 165 -7.61 -1.10 -2.38
C VAL A 165 -8.24 -1.51 -3.72
N GLU A 166 -7.67 -1.03 -4.82
CA GLU A 166 -8.08 -1.36 -6.17
C GLU A 166 -7.14 -2.38 -6.79
N LEU A 167 -7.73 -3.42 -7.39
CA LEU A 167 -7.03 -4.34 -8.27
C LEU A 167 -6.85 -3.71 -9.65
N LYS A 168 -5.60 -3.41 -10.00
CA LYS A 168 -5.24 -2.78 -11.28
C LYS A 168 -4.99 -3.82 -12.36
N LYS A 169 -4.20 -4.85 -12.04
CA LYS A 169 -3.78 -5.88 -13.00
C LYS A 169 -3.62 -7.24 -12.32
N THR A 170 -3.71 -8.30 -13.12
CA THR A 170 -3.48 -9.68 -12.69
C THR A 170 -2.68 -10.41 -13.76
N ASN A 171 -1.80 -11.30 -13.35
CA ASN A 171 -1.08 -12.20 -14.24
C ASN A 171 -1.16 -13.64 -13.71
N MET A 172 -1.93 -14.48 -14.39
CA MET A 172 -2.11 -15.88 -14.01
C MET A 172 -0.84 -16.71 -14.20
N LYS A 173 -0.04 -16.42 -15.23
CA LYS A 173 1.18 -17.17 -15.55
C LYS A 173 2.25 -16.97 -14.49
N GLU A 174 2.47 -15.70 -14.13
CA GLU A 174 3.47 -15.28 -13.14
C GLU A 174 2.89 -15.24 -11.72
N LYS A 175 1.64 -15.69 -11.53
CA LYS A 175 0.91 -15.74 -10.26
C LYS A 175 1.04 -14.45 -9.43
N HIS A 176 0.79 -13.29 -10.03
CA HIS A 176 0.82 -12.02 -9.30
C HIS A 176 -0.39 -11.13 -9.58
N VAL A 177 -0.65 -10.23 -8.63
CA VAL A 177 -1.66 -9.17 -8.72
C VAL A 177 -1.04 -7.82 -8.41
N THR A 178 -1.50 -6.77 -9.08
CA THR A 178 -1.08 -5.39 -8.88
C THR A 178 -2.21 -4.60 -8.24
N LEU A 179 -1.92 -3.99 -7.10
CA LEU A 179 -2.87 -3.31 -6.22
C LEU A 179 -2.45 -1.84 -6.03
N ALA A 180 -3.41 -0.93 -5.97
CA ALA A 180 -3.15 0.49 -5.70
C ALA A 180 -4.34 1.13 -4.97
N PRO A 181 -4.18 2.26 -4.25
CA PRO A 181 -2.94 3.00 -4.08
C PRO A 181 -1.98 2.35 -3.07
N LEU A 182 -0.77 2.89 -2.98
CA LEU A 182 0.12 2.61 -1.87
C LEU A 182 -0.44 3.21 -0.57
N GLY A 183 -0.23 2.50 0.53
CA GLY A 183 -0.46 3.01 1.87
C GLY A 183 0.68 2.62 2.78
N HIS A 184 0.76 3.25 3.94
CA HIS A 184 1.69 2.87 5.00
C HIS A 184 0.94 2.20 6.15
N LEU A 185 1.61 1.25 6.80
CA LEU A 185 1.11 0.63 8.00
C LEU A 185 1.33 1.61 9.17
N SER A 186 0.32 2.40 9.47
CA SER A 186 0.32 3.36 10.59
C SER A 186 -0.91 3.11 11.45
N PRO A 187 -0.75 2.35 12.56
CA PRO A 187 -1.79 2.20 13.56
C PRO A 187 -2.18 3.57 14.13
N PRO A 188 -3.46 3.80 14.47
CA PRO A 188 -3.88 5.07 15.06
C PRO A 188 -3.15 5.36 16.37
N GLU A 189 -2.60 6.57 16.50
CA GLU A 189 -1.77 6.98 17.65
C GLU A 189 -2.56 7.70 18.75
N ASN A 190 -3.76 8.19 18.43
CA ASN A 190 -4.65 8.85 19.38
C ASN A 190 -6.13 8.50 19.10
N VAL A 191 -7.01 8.86 20.03
CA VAL A 191 -8.46 8.60 19.94
C VAL A 191 -9.07 9.21 18.67
N HIS A 192 -8.62 10.40 18.25
CA HIS A 192 -9.14 11.04 17.04
C HIS A 192 -8.81 10.21 15.79
N GLN A 193 -7.56 9.79 15.63
CA GLN A 193 -7.15 8.91 14.53
C GLN A 193 -7.88 7.57 14.59
N LEU A 194 -8.08 7.00 15.78
CA LEU A 194 -8.79 5.73 15.94
C LEU A 194 -10.23 5.85 15.45
N LEU A 195 -10.94 6.90 15.85
CA LEU A 195 -12.30 7.17 15.39
C LEU A 195 -12.35 7.40 13.88
N THR A 196 -11.37 8.11 13.34
CA THR A 196 -11.26 8.40 11.90
C THR A 196 -11.00 7.14 11.08
N ALA A 197 -10.07 6.29 11.52
CA ALA A 197 -9.80 4.99 10.90
C ALA A 197 -11.04 4.10 10.97
N LEU A 198 -11.67 3.96 12.14
CA LEU A 198 -12.90 3.16 12.30
C LEU A 198 -14.03 3.66 11.41
N ARG A 199 -14.23 4.98 11.29
CA ARG A 199 -15.23 5.58 10.40
C ARG A 199 -14.98 5.17 8.94
N ASP A 200 -13.75 5.25 8.47
CA ASP A 200 -13.39 4.94 7.09
C ASP A 200 -13.53 3.43 6.80
N ILE A 201 -13.09 2.58 7.73
CA ILE A 201 -13.26 1.13 7.64
C ILE A 201 -14.76 0.75 7.67
N LEU A 202 -15.55 1.37 8.55
CA LEU A 202 -16.99 1.13 8.61
C LEU A 202 -17.70 1.58 7.33
N LYS A 203 -17.28 2.67 6.69
CA LYS A 203 -17.82 3.07 5.37
C LYS A 203 -17.56 1.99 4.31
N ALA A 204 -16.34 1.44 4.26
CA ALA A 204 -16.01 0.33 3.36
C ALA A 204 -16.88 -0.90 3.65
N LEU A 205 -16.96 -1.34 4.90
CA LEU A 205 -17.77 -2.49 5.31
C LEU A 205 -19.26 -2.31 5.00
N VAL A 206 -19.81 -1.11 5.23
CA VAL A 206 -21.20 -0.76 4.91
C VAL A 206 -21.45 -0.84 3.39
N ALA A 207 -20.51 -0.45 2.56
CA ALA A 207 -20.64 -0.64 1.12
C ALA A 207 -20.48 -2.13 0.72
N LEU A 208 -19.51 -2.85 1.28
CA LEU A 208 -19.24 -4.26 1.00
C LEU A 208 -20.44 -5.17 1.29
N HIS A 209 -20.95 -5.18 2.52
CA HIS A 209 -22.10 -6.08 2.81
C HIS A 209 -23.41 -5.60 2.17
N ALA A 210 -23.47 -4.39 1.56
CA ALA A 210 -24.67 -3.97 0.81
C ALA A 210 -24.79 -4.73 -0.51
N ILE A 211 -23.67 -5.22 -1.01
CA ILE A 211 -23.53 -6.07 -2.18
C ILE A 211 -23.21 -7.52 -1.78
N ASN A 212 -23.53 -7.89 -0.53
CA ASN A 212 -23.28 -9.21 0.05
C ASN A 212 -21.80 -9.64 0.04
N LEU A 213 -20.83 -8.73 -0.03
CA LEU A 213 -19.42 -9.07 0.11
C LEU A 213 -18.96 -8.93 1.56
N MET A 214 -18.06 -9.80 1.99
CA MET A 214 -17.38 -9.76 3.29
C MET A 214 -15.86 -9.86 3.13
N HIS A 215 -15.13 -9.24 4.07
CA HIS A 215 -13.67 -9.21 4.06
C HIS A 215 -13.05 -10.47 4.67
N ARG A 216 -13.61 -10.96 5.79
CA ARG A 216 -13.22 -12.15 6.58
C ARG A 216 -11.86 -12.08 7.28
N ASP A 217 -10.90 -11.29 6.80
CA ASP A 217 -9.57 -11.12 7.42
C ASP A 217 -9.32 -9.70 7.99
N LEU A 218 -10.32 -9.04 8.56
CA LEU A 218 -10.17 -7.66 9.03
C LEU A 218 -9.33 -7.56 10.31
N ARG A 219 -8.15 -6.93 10.22
CA ARG A 219 -7.21 -6.66 11.32
C ARG A 219 -6.34 -5.42 11.03
N TRP A 220 -5.59 -4.93 12.01
CA TRP A 220 -4.75 -3.72 11.85
C TRP A 220 -3.68 -3.88 10.77
N GLU A 221 -3.19 -5.10 10.51
CA GLU A 221 -2.22 -5.35 9.42
C GLU A 221 -2.84 -5.13 8.03
N ASN A 222 -4.17 -5.18 7.93
CA ASN A 222 -4.94 -5.03 6.69
C ASN A 222 -5.64 -3.65 6.61
N VAL A 223 -5.27 -2.72 7.48
CA VAL A 223 -5.77 -1.33 7.50
C VAL A 223 -4.59 -0.40 7.26
N LEU A 224 -4.53 0.18 6.06
CA LEU A 224 -3.46 1.12 5.69
C LEU A 224 -3.97 2.56 5.71
N LYS A 225 -3.05 3.49 5.96
CA LYS A 225 -3.30 4.92 5.83
C LYS A 225 -2.85 5.40 4.45
N TYR A 226 -3.65 6.25 3.80
CA TYR A 226 -3.33 6.83 2.49
C TYR A 226 -2.08 7.72 2.60
N ALA A 227 -1.14 7.57 1.67
CA ALA A 227 -0.02 8.49 1.57
C ALA A 227 -0.49 9.88 1.09
N GLY A 228 -0.15 10.94 1.82
CA GLY A 228 -0.42 12.33 1.42
C GLY A 228 -1.85 12.83 1.61
N GLU A 229 -2.80 11.99 2.05
CA GLU A 229 -4.21 12.39 2.27
C GLU A 229 -4.57 12.61 3.75
N GLY A 230 -3.57 12.83 4.61
CA GLY A 230 -3.77 13.04 6.04
C GLY A 230 -4.36 11.83 6.75
N ASP A 231 -5.30 12.07 7.67
CA ASP A 231 -5.99 11.04 8.47
C ASP A 231 -7.09 10.35 7.65
N LYS A 232 -6.69 9.51 6.69
CA LYS A 232 -7.59 8.68 5.89
C LYS A 232 -7.06 7.26 5.77
N TRP A 233 -7.92 6.25 5.96
CA TRP A 233 -7.54 4.84 5.94
C TRP A 233 -8.34 4.02 4.91
N PHE A 234 -7.79 2.89 4.50
CA PHE A 234 -8.42 1.94 3.58
C PHE A 234 -8.07 0.49 3.89
N LEU A 235 -8.93 -0.42 3.43
CA LEU A 235 -8.75 -1.87 3.57
C LEU A 235 -7.95 -2.46 2.42
N ILE A 236 -7.06 -3.38 2.79
CA ILE A 236 -6.29 -4.22 1.86
C ILE A 236 -6.55 -5.70 2.15
N ASP A 237 -6.02 -6.57 1.29
CA ASP A 237 -5.95 -8.03 1.51
C ASP A 237 -7.30 -8.76 1.51
N PHE A 238 -7.94 -8.78 0.34
CA PHE A 238 -9.19 -9.49 0.08
C PHE A 238 -8.99 -10.95 -0.38
N ASP A 239 -7.83 -11.57 -0.13
CA ASP A 239 -7.56 -12.97 -0.53
C ASP A 239 -8.60 -13.93 0.04
N ASP A 240 -8.99 -13.68 1.29
CA ASP A 240 -10.03 -14.40 2.00
C ASP A 240 -11.40 -13.72 1.86
N GLY A 241 -11.60 -12.73 0.99
CA GLY A 241 -12.93 -12.15 0.77
C GLY A 241 -13.90 -13.15 0.13
N ALA A 242 -15.21 -13.00 0.37
CA ALA A 242 -16.24 -13.81 -0.29
C ALA A 242 -17.63 -13.16 -0.27
N LEU A 243 -18.56 -13.78 -0.99
CA LEU A 243 -19.99 -13.52 -0.86
C LEU A 243 -20.54 -14.13 0.43
N SER A 244 -21.42 -13.41 1.10
CA SER A 244 -22.19 -13.88 2.26
C SER A 244 -23.44 -14.62 1.79
N SER A 245 -23.73 -15.83 2.26
CA SER A 245 -22.96 -16.63 3.23
C SER A 245 -21.84 -17.45 2.57
N ALA A 246 -20.76 -17.75 3.29
CA ALA A 246 -19.68 -18.63 2.81
C ALA A 246 -19.33 -19.74 3.80
N THR A 247 -18.54 -20.70 3.34
CA THR A 247 -18.01 -21.83 4.11
C THR A 247 -16.84 -21.43 4.99
N THR A 248 -16.55 -22.28 5.98
CA THR A 248 -15.44 -22.20 6.94
C THR A 248 -14.07 -22.00 6.27
N ILE A 249 -13.17 -21.28 6.94
CA ILE A 249 -11.77 -21.12 6.55
C ILE A 249 -10.87 -21.65 7.65
N TYR A 250 -10.00 -22.62 7.37
CA TYR A 250 -9.21 -23.31 8.39
C TYR A 250 -7.81 -22.73 8.64
N HIS A 251 -7.28 -21.90 7.74
CA HIS A 251 -5.94 -21.31 7.89
C HIS A 251 -5.89 -20.03 8.73
N LEU A 252 -7.05 -19.51 9.13
CA LEU A 252 -7.14 -18.29 9.94
C LEU A 252 -6.91 -18.59 11.42
N ASN A 253 -6.31 -17.63 12.13
CA ASN A 253 -5.99 -17.76 13.54
C ASN A 253 -7.27 -17.60 14.41
N PRO A 254 -7.67 -18.60 15.23
CA PRO A 254 -8.85 -18.50 16.08
C PRO A 254 -8.83 -17.35 17.09
N GLU A 255 -7.66 -16.89 17.51
CA GLU A 255 -7.52 -15.83 18.52
C GLU A 255 -7.82 -14.43 17.96
N SER A 256 -7.73 -14.26 16.63
CA SER A 256 -7.92 -12.98 15.96
C SER A 256 -9.14 -12.90 15.05
N HIS A 257 -10.01 -13.94 15.05
CA HIS A 257 -11.20 -13.98 14.21
C HIS A 257 -12.45 -14.41 14.95
N ALA A 258 -13.60 -14.12 14.33
CA ALA A 258 -14.89 -14.53 14.83
C ALA A 258 -14.96 -16.08 14.97
N PRO A 259 -15.48 -16.61 16.08
CA PRO A 259 -15.43 -18.05 16.36
C PRO A 259 -16.16 -18.89 15.29
N GLU A 260 -17.23 -18.38 14.71
CA GLU A 260 -18.00 -19.08 13.69
C GLU A 260 -17.27 -19.26 12.36
N ILE A 261 -16.20 -18.48 12.10
CA ILE A 261 -15.43 -18.60 10.85
C ILE A 261 -14.72 -19.96 10.73
N LEU A 262 -14.43 -20.58 11.88
CA LEU A 262 -13.75 -21.87 12.03
C LEU A 262 -14.70 -23.01 12.44
N LEU A 263 -15.79 -22.68 13.14
CA LEU A 263 -16.64 -23.68 13.81
C LEU A 263 -17.96 -23.94 13.10
N SER A 264 -18.44 -23.02 12.25
CA SER A 264 -19.74 -23.14 11.59
C SER A 264 -19.59 -23.57 10.14
N SER A 265 -20.52 -24.41 9.65
CA SER A 265 -20.58 -24.83 8.25
C SER A 265 -20.79 -23.67 7.29
N SER A 266 -21.41 -22.59 7.76
CA SER A 266 -21.56 -21.34 7.04
C SER A 266 -21.58 -20.13 7.99
N HIS A 267 -21.07 -18.99 7.52
CA HIS A 267 -21.07 -17.72 8.23
C HIS A 267 -21.45 -16.56 7.31
N THR A 268 -21.78 -15.42 7.93
CA THR A 268 -22.28 -14.21 7.26
C THR A 268 -21.32 -13.04 7.45
N ASP A 269 -21.67 -11.87 6.92
CA ASP A 269 -21.01 -10.57 7.14
C ASP A 269 -20.78 -10.20 8.62
N LYS A 270 -21.47 -10.88 9.55
CA LYS A 270 -21.25 -10.73 10.99
C LYS A 270 -19.83 -11.04 11.45
N VAL A 271 -19.05 -11.81 10.69
CA VAL A 271 -17.63 -12.05 11.01
C VAL A 271 -16.83 -10.74 10.98
N ASP A 272 -17.10 -9.87 10.00
CA ASP A 272 -16.43 -8.57 9.90
C ASP A 272 -16.82 -7.64 11.06
N ILE A 273 -18.08 -7.72 11.52
CA ILE A 273 -18.56 -6.94 12.68
C ILE A 273 -17.81 -7.36 13.96
N TRP A 274 -17.53 -8.66 14.13
CA TRP A 274 -16.70 -9.11 15.24
C TRP A 274 -15.27 -8.57 15.11
N SER A 275 -14.70 -8.60 13.91
CA SER A 275 -13.37 -8.06 13.63
C SER A 275 -13.26 -6.56 13.92
N VAL A 276 -14.32 -5.75 13.75
CA VAL A 276 -14.33 -4.35 14.23
C VAL A 276 -14.16 -4.28 15.75
N GLY A 277 -14.80 -5.17 16.49
CA GLY A 277 -14.59 -5.30 17.93
C GLY A 277 -13.16 -5.75 18.26
N PHE A 278 -12.57 -6.59 17.43
CA PHE A 278 -11.18 -7.01 17.57
C PHE A 278 -10.21 -5.85 17.34
N LEU A 279 -10.42 -5.01 16.32
CA LEU A 279 -9.63 -3.78 16.10
C LEU A 279 -9.66 -2.85 17.31
N LEU A 280 -10.84 -2.66 17.93
CA LEU A 280 -10.97 -1.89 19.16
C LEU A 280 -10.22 -2.55 20.33
N LYS A 281 -10.31 -3.87 20.47
CA LYS A 281 -9.63 -4.63 21.53
C LYS A 281 -8.11 -4.55 21.42
N THR A 282 -7.57 -4.54 20.20
CA THR A 282 -6.13 -4.55 19.92
C THR A 282 -5.58 -3.19 19.55
N SER A 283 -6.37 -2.13 19.74
CA SER A 283 -5.89 -0.76 19.59
C SER A 283 -4.80 -0.46 20.62
N ILE A 284 -3.79 0.31 20.22
CA ILE A 284 -2.69 0.76 21.10
C ILE A 284 -3.10 1.93 22.01
N ILE A 285 -4.29 2.50 21.81
CA ILE A 285 -4.79 3.63 22.57
C ILE A 285 -5.14 3.18 23.99
N PRO A 286 -4.49 3.73 25.04
CA PRO A 286 -4.86 3.44 26.41
C PRO A 286 -6.23 4.04 26.74
N ASP A 287 -6.97 3.40 27.64
CA ASP A 287 -8.23 3.90 28.22
C ASP A 287 -9.23 4.41 27.17
N LEU A 288 -9.76 3.48 26.37
CA LEU A 288 -10.79 3.81 25.39
C LEU A 288 -12.00 4.51 26.04
N PRO A 289 -12.57 5.53 25.38
CA PRO A 289 -13.84 6.14 25.79
C PRO A 289 -14.91 5.07 26.06
N ALA A 290 -15.75 5.31 27.08
CA ALA A 290 -16.76 4.35 27.53
C ALA A 290 -17.71 3.91 26.41
N GLU A 291 -18.00 4.80 25.46
CA GLU A 291 -18.81 4.51 24.28
C GLU A 291 -18.13 3.48 23.36
N LEU A 292 -16.82 3.61 23.14
CA LEU A 292 -16.05 2.67 22.34
C LEU A 292 -15.89 1.32 23.04
N GLU A 293 -15.75 1.32 24.36
CA GLU A 293 -15.78 0.10 25.18
C GLU A 293 -17.13 -0.64 25.04
N ALA A 294 -18.24 0.09 25.08
CA ALA A 294 -19.56 -0.48 24.87
C ALA A 294 -19.74 -1.05 23.45
N ILE A 295 -19.23 -0.36 22.43
CA ILE A 295 -19.25 -0.85 21.04
C ILE A 295 -18.40 -2.11 20.91
N LYS A 296 -17.17 -2.11 21.45
CA LYS A 296 -16.27 -3.26 21.48
C LYS A 296 -16.96 -4.49 22.06
N ALA A 297 -17.60 -4.35 23.22
CA ALA A 297 -18.31 -5.45 23.89
C ALA A 297 -19.50 -5.99 23.07
N LYS A 298 -20.22 -5.13 22.34
CA LYS A 298 -21.32 -5.53 21.45
C LYS A 298 -20.82 -6.25 20.20
N CYS A 299 -19.70 -5.80 19.62
CA CYS A 299 -19.10 -6.43 18.45
C CYS A 299 -18.53 -7.82 18.76
N LEU A 300 -17.89 -7.98 19.92
CA LEU A 300 -17.22 -9.23 20.32
C LEU A 300 -18.16 -10.33 20.86
N GLN A 301 -19.48 -10.19 20.71
CA GLN A 301 -20.44 -11.21 21.15
C GLN A 301 -20.19 -12.54 20.43
N LYS A 302 -20.08 -13.65 21.19
CA LYS A 302 -19.89 -14.99 20.62
C LYS A 302 -21.03 -15.40 19.68
N ASN A 303 -22.27 -15.06 20.03
CA ASN A 303 -23.43 -15.28 19.16
C ASN A 303 -23.52 -14.17 18.09
N PRO A 304 -23.38 -14.49 16.79
CA PRO A 304 -23.44 -13.49 15.71
C PRO A 304 -24.74 -12.68 15.67
N MET A 305 -25.85 -13.29 16.10
CA MET A 305 -27.17 -12.64 16.11
C MET A 305 -27.29 -11.53 17.16
N LYS A 306 -26.44 -11.54 18.19
CA LYS A 306 -26.38 -10.49 19.22
C LYS A 306 -25.49 -9.31 18.83
N ARG A 307 -24.70 -9.42 17.75
CA ARG A 307 -23.83 -8.34 17.27
C ARG A 307 -24.67 -7.26 16.56
N PRO A 308 -24.23 -5.99 16.58
CA PRO A 308 -24.90 -4.90 15.89
C PRO A 308 -25.23 -5.25 14.44
N ARG A 309 -26.44 -4.91 14.01
CA ARG A 309 -26.82 -4.93 12.59
C ARG A 309 -26.52 -3.56 12.01
N ARG A 310 -26.44 -3.49 10.68
CA ARG A 310 -26.53 -2.22 9.97
C ARG A 310 -27.81 -1.53 10.43
N ASP A 311 -27.67 -0.36 11.02
CA ASP A 311 -28.83 0.48 11.24
C ASP A 311 -29.10 1.23 9.93
N HIS A 312 -30.28 1.03 9.33
CA HIS A 312 -30.73 1.78 8.17
C HIS A 312 -31.14 3.23 8.54
N SER A 313 -30.99 3.63 9.80
CA SER A 313 -31.45 4.92 10.34
C SER A 313 -30.51 6.13 10.09
N SER A 314 -29.31 5.95 9.53
CA SER A 314 -28.34 7.06 9.37
C SER A 314 -28.65 8.09 8.26
N ARG A 315 -29.85 8.07 7.66
CA ARG A 315 -30.34 9.18 6.81
C ARG A 315 -30.71 10.46 7.58
N ARG A 316 -30.63 10.47 8.91
CA ARG A 316 -30.95 11.64 9.76
C ARG A 316 -29.74 12.19 10.52
N SER A 317 -28.62 12.47 9.84
CA SER A 317 -27.54 13.28 10.46
C SER A 317 -26.68 14.07 9.46
N GLN A 318 -27.24 14.45 8.31
CA GLN A 318 -26.66 15.46 7.39
C GLN A 318 -27.58 16.69 7.28
N ARG A 319 -28.00 17.20 8.43
CA ARG A 319 -28.48 18.57 8.59
C ARG A 319 -27.95 19.02 9.92
N TYR A 320 -26.82 19.72 9.89
CA TYR A 320 -26.43 20.92 10.64
C TYR A 320 -24.94 21.13 10.42
#